data_AF-A0AA38XHG4-F1
#
_entry.id   AF-A0AA38XHG4-F1
#
_cell.length_a   1.000
_cell.length_b   1.000
_cell.length_c   1.000
_cell.angle_alpha   90.00
_cell.angle_beta   90.00
_cell.angle_gamma   90.00
#
_symmetry.space_group_name_H-M   'P 1'
#
loop_
_entity.id
_entity.type
_entity.pdbx_description
1 polymer ?
#
loop_
_entity_poly.entity_id
_entity_poly.type
_entity_poly.pdbx_seq_one_letter_code
_entity_poly.pdbx_strand_id
1 'polypeptide(L)'
;MTQSKAKKVFLWVNKDAAAASLSSSEQAEKQRIFQFVQNQRVRPAAEKKESTKRKRRVLARSITELGPVAPLESSSLCRRYRPLSIRPTKSAQTSNSTPSQSSPGRKPPQARENAGQKAPSPSASLDQIEHYVFRFRRRHHDIPNTNHIAGSAVDPFSAAPMPLTKNIEVLINYFRTMAVTGSHVDKTEVLPPHLQPARRYAKLRDISLRIIMQDKVEFASLMVIMASRMVHLSRIPLTGLERPEYYMQLALSAVRERMLDFQTRGVSGDNVLVHGIHSLALSDWICQRFEAASTHVRAVKALLHLLDLDDSLDKHIAQGTFNVDQMVSIETGWLPEFPLMFDPGPLGEARMSVVREELGSFISGRLEAVVYPQGPVPDASKLSSAMMSHQVDFLADASSTMDFRLGSGFECALKANVVHPPLASILSDLLDVLTVAKYVWRTPNATREDADWMCTRARAICYRLLAVPAQLPFPETSTVTAKTEALRIALLLVVLRCTNRMSFRSAQPNMRRLQRALSLCSIDTDWSSSGSSSPTRGSDSPHNVSTETYDQNELLLWVLMTGLFSAEGETEELWFLMRATYVAERHLGIKDVDGLKEMMAQYFYSKTRQERSVIVVGLHLSSRS
;
A
#
# COMPACT_ATOMS: atom_id res chain seq x y z
N MET A 1 10.04 -38.42 35.61
CA MET A 1 10.21 -37.24 34.73
C MET A 1 10.21 -37.70 33.28
N THR A 2 9.06 -37.60 32.61
CA THR A 2 8.85 -38.05 31.23
C THR A 2 9.05 -36.87 30.27
N GLN A 3 10.01 -36.99 29.35
CA GLN A 3 10.27 -35.99 28.32
C GLN A 3 9.14 -35.97 27.29
N SER A 4 8.41 -34.86 27.25
CA SER A 4 7.40 -34.54 26.24
C SER A 4 8.06 -34.31 24.87
N LYS A 5 7.71 -35.14 23.88
CA LYS A 5 8.10 -34.94 22.48
C LYS A 5 7.25 -33.82 21.86
N ALA A 6 7.91 -32.85 21.25
CA ALA A 6 7.27 -31.77 20.51
C ALA A 6 6.40 -32.31 19.35
N LYS A 7 5.11 -31.97 19.39
CA LYS A 7 4.09 -32.37 18.41
C LYS A 7 4.27 -31.53 17.14
N LYS A 8 4.63 -32.18 16.02
CA LYS A 8 4.61 -31.55 14.69
C LYS A 8 3.16 -31.36 14.26
N VAL A 9 2.70 -30.11 14.23
CA VAL A 9 1.38 -29.74 13.69
C VAL A 9 1.53 -29.63 12.17
N PHE A 10 0.88 -30.53 11.43
CA PHE A 10 0.70 -30.41 10.00
C PHE A 10 -0.59 -29.62 9.74
N LEU A 11 -0.46 -28.44 9.14
CA LEU A 11 -1.58 -27.60 8.74
C LEU A 11 -2.19 -28.17 7.45
N TRP A 12 -3.34 -28.84 7.55
CA TRP A 12 -4.15 -29.21 6.39
C TRP A 12 -5.09 -28.05 6.05
N VAL A 13 -4.96 -27.51 4.84
CA VAL A 13 -5.89 -26.52 4.29
C VAL A 13 -7.01 -27.29 3.57
N ASN A 14 -8.26 -27.04 3.98
CA ASN A 14 -9.46 -27.54 3.33
C ASN A 14 -9.45 -27.16 1.84
N LYS A 15 -9.60 -28.16 0.96
CA LYS A 15 -9.78 -28.01 -0.48
C LYS A 15 -11.26 -28.22 -0.80
N ASP A 16 -11.90 -27.25 -1.43
CA ASP A 16 -13.17 -27.44 -2.13
C ASP A 16 -12.92 -27.67 -3.63
N ALA A 17 -13.86 -28.38 -4.26
CA ALA A 17 -13.70 -28.92 -5.62
C ALA A 17 -13.72 -27.86 -6.73
N ALA A 18 -13.94 -26.59 -6.40
CA ALA A 18 -14.09 -25.50 -7.38
C ALA A 18 -12.77 -24.79 -7.78
N ALA A 19 -11.63 -25.09 -7.13
CA ALA A 19 -10.37 -24.33 -7.31
C ALA A 19 -9.34 -24.94 -8.31
N ALA A 20 -9.76 -25.84 -9.21
CA ALA A 20 -8.84 -26.84 -9.78
C ALA A 20 -8.07 -26.50 -11.08
N SER A 21 -8.24 -25.35 -11.75
CA SER A 21 -7.72 -25.23 -13.15
C SER A 21 -6.58 -24.23 -13.40
N LEU A 22 -6.17 -23.42 -12.42
CA LEU A 22 -5.01 -22.50 -12.57
C LEU A 22 -3.97 -22.61 -11.43
N SER A 23 -4.21 -23.44 -10.42
CA SER A 23 -3.48 -23.45 -9.14
C SER A 23 -2.28 -24.40 -9.06
N SER A 24 -2.14 -25.39 -9.94
CA SER A 24 -1.06 -26.40 -9.82
C SER A 24 0.32 -25.82 -10.14
N SER A 25 0.42 -24.97 -11.17
CA SER A 25 1.64 -24.26 -11.55
C SER A 25 2.09 -23.28 -10.47
N GLU A 26 1.15 -22.50 -9.93
CA GLU A 26 1.43 -21.54 -8.85
C GLU A 26 1.82 -22.24 -7.55
N GLN A 27 1.17 -23.35 -7.20
CA GLN A 27 1.50 -24.09 -5.97
C GLN A 27 2.87 -24.77 -6.05
N ALA A 28 3.19 -25.41 -7.17
CA ALA A 28 4.51 -25.99 -7.40
C ALA A 28 5.60 -24.90 -7.39
N GLU A 29 5.28 -23.72 -7.92
CA GLU A 29 6.20 -22.60 -7.91
C GLU A 29 6.47 -22.06 -6.51
N LYS A 30 5.41 -21.82 -5.75
CA LYS A 30 5.53 -21.43 -4.34
C LYS A 30 6.41 -22.42 -3.59
N GLN A 31 6.21 -23.73 -3.80
CA GLN A 31 7.02 -24.77 -3.18
C GLN A 31 8.50 -24.70 -3.58
N ARG A 32 8.84 -24.47 -4.85
CA ARG A 32 10.23 -24.34 -5.31
C ARG A 32 10.92 -23.11 -4.70
N ILE A 33 10.25 -21.96 -4.70
CA ILE A 33 10.76 -20.75 -4.06
C ILE A 33 11.00 -21.03 -2.57
N PHE A 34 10.03 -21.62 -1.88
CA PHE A 34 10.20 -21.98 -0.46
C PHE A 34 11.31 -22.97 -0.23
N GLN A 35 11.48 -23.99 -1.08
CA GLN A 35 12.55 -24.98 -0.93
C GLN A 35 13.92 -24.34 -1.12
N PHE A 36 14.11 -23.50 -2.15
CA PHE A 36 15.34 -22.75 -2.34
C PHE A 36 15.61 -21.84 -1.14
N VAL A 37 14.61 -21.06 -0.71
CA VAL A 37 14.72 -20.16 0.44
C VAL A 37 15.07 -20.91 1.72
N GLN A 38 14.46 -22.06 1.97
CA GLN A 38 14.79 -22.92 3.12
C GLN A 38 16.23 -23.41 3.08
N ASN A 39 16.75 -23.72 1.89
CA ASN A 39 18.15 -24.13 1.71
C ASN A 39 19.14 -22.97 1.95
N GLN A 40 18.73 -21.72 1.70
CA GLN A 40 19.57 -20.53 1.88
C GLN A 40 19.58 -19.99 3.32
N ARG A 41 18.68 -20.43 4.20
CA ARG A 41 18.66 -19.95 5.60
C ARG A 41 19.94 -20.35 6.33
N VAL A 42 20.59 -19.36 6.95
CA VAL A 42 21.74 -19.57 7.83
C VAL A 42 21.33 -20.51 8.96
N ARG A 43 21.83 -21.75 8.95
CA ARG A 43 21.56 -22.70 10.04
C ARG A 43 22.20 -22.18 11.32
N PRO A 44 21.46 -22.17 12.45
CA PRO A 44 22.01 -21.71 13.73
C PRO A 44 23.28 -22.50 14.07
N ALA A 45 24.31 -21.79 14.55
CA ALA A 45 25.66 -22.31 14.75
C ALA A 45 25.72 -23.57 15.66
N ALA A 46 24.70 -23.78 16.50
CA ALA A 46 24.56 -24.98 17.33
C ALA A 46 24.46 -26.30 16.54
N GLU A 47 23.88 -26.28 15.33
CA GLU A 47 23.75 -27.49 14.49
C GLU A 47 25.01 -27.77 13.64
N LYS A 48 25.92 -26.80 13.49
CA LYS A 48 27.13 -27.01 12.69
C LYS A 48 28.03 -28.08 13.30
N LYS A 49 28.12 -28.17 14.64
CA LYS A 49 28.95 -29.18 15.35
C LYS A 49 28.56 -30.62 15.01
N GLU A 50 27.28 -30.88 14.78
CA GLU A 50 26.77 -32.23 14.49
C GLU A 50 26.90 -32.61 13.01
N SER A 51 26.75 -31.63 12.11
CA SER A 51 26.94 -31.85 10.66
C SER A 51 28.39 -32.14 10.27
N THR A 52 29.38 -31.54 10.96
CA THR A 52 30.81 -31.84 10.78
C THR A 52 31.17 -33.27 11.21
N LYS A 53 30.52 -33.81 12.25
CA LYS A 53 30.72 -35.21 12.65
C LYS A 53 30.14 -36.19 11.63
N ARG A 54 29.02 -35.84 10.98
CA ARG A 54 28.38 -36.70 9.96
C ARG A 54 29.13 -36.67 8.62
N LYS A 55 29.69 -35.53 8.21
CA LYS A 55 30.55 -35.44 6.99
C LYS A 55 31.89 -36.17 7.16
N ARG A 56 32.47 -36.20 8.37
CA ARG A 56 33.69 -36.99 8.65
C ARG A 56 33.51 -38.51 8.53
N ARG A 57 32.28 -39.04 8.68
CA ARG A 57 32.01 -40.48 8.50
C ARG A 57 31.76 -40.91 7.05
N VAL A 58 31.44 -39.98 6.15
CA VAL A 58 31.20 -40.30 4.73
C VAL A 58 32.50 -40.21 3.90
N LEU A 59 33.43 -39.32 4.28
CA LEU A 59 34.73 -39.21 3.61
C LEU A 59 35.74 -40.31 3.96
N ALA A 60 35.51 -41.11 5.00
CA ALA A 60 36.39 -42.22 5.38
C ALA A 60 36.12 -43.52 4.60
N ARG A 61 35.17 -43.53 3.65
CA ARG A 61 34.77 -44.74 2.89
C ARG A 61 35.02 -44.66 1.38
N SER A 62 35.66 -43.61 0.87
CA SER A 62 35.84 -43.39 -0.58
C SER A 62 37.27 -43.09 -1.01
N ILE A 63 38.28 -43.63 -0.30
CA ILE A 63 39.68 -43.53 -0.76
C ILE A 63 40.28 -44.94 -0.82
N THR A 64 39.99 -45.62 -1.91
CA THR A 64 40.83 -46.67 -2.49
C THR A 64 40.46 -46.75 -3.97
N GLU A 65 41.49 -46.84 -4.83
CA GLU A 65 41.48 -46.97 -6.30
C GLU A 65 41.55 -45.66 -7.10
N LEU A 66 42.79 -45.17 -7.26
CA LEU A 66 43.23 -44.38 -8.40
C LEU A 66 44.08 -45.28 -9.31
N GLY A 67 43.77 -45.27 -10.60
CA GLY A 67 44.61 -45.77 -11.70
C GLY A 67 44.44 -44.89 -12.96
N PRO A 68 45.41 -44.84 -13.88
CA PRO A 68 45.70 -43.63 -14.66
C PRO A 68 45.47 -43.68 -16.18
N VAL A 69 45.23 -42.49 -16.78
CA VAL A 69 45.50 -42.03 -18.19
C VAL A 69 44.55 -42.62 -19.27
N ALA A 70 43.88 -41.85 -20.17
CA ALA A 70 44.40 -40.98 -21.25
C ALA A 70 43.29 -40.06 -21.84
N PRO A 71 43.63 -39.11 -22.76
CA PRO A 71 42.76 -38.00 -23.16
C PRO A 71 41.84 -38.33 -24.35
N LEU A 72 40.63 -37.76 -24.36
CA LEU A 72 39.79 -37.72 -25.56
C LEU A 72 39.28 -36.30 -25.82
N GLU A 73 39.70 -35.78 -26.97
CA GLU A 73 39.05 -34.70 -27.69
C GLU A 73 37.61 -35.08 -28.03
N SER A 74 36.66 -34.17 -27.81
CA SER A 74 35.50 -34.06 -28.71
C SER A 74 34.80 -32.71 -28.54
N SER A 75 34.89 -31.95 -29.63
CA SER A 75 33.98 -30.89 -30.04
C SER A 75 32.50 -31.26 -29.85
N SER A 76 31.72 -30.40 -29.20
CA SER A 76 30.26 -30.37 -29.41
C SER A 76 29.67 -28.95 -29.24
N LEU A 77 29.47 -28.35 -30.42
CA LEU A 77 28.37 -27.49 -30.85
C LEU A 77 27.34 -27.03 -29.80
N CYS A 78 27.24 -25.71 -29.66
CA CYS A 78 26.11 -24.99 -29.07
C CYS A 78 24.76 -25.47 -29.65
N ARG A 79 23.96 -26.18 -28.84
CA ARG A 79 22.53 -26.40 -29.13
C ARG A 79 21.75 -25.13 -28.82
N ARG A 80 21.34 -24.41 -29.88
CA ARG A 80 20.27 -23.40 -29.82
C ARG A 80 18.95 -24.11 -29.46
N TYR A 81 18.35 -23.74 -28.33
CA TYR A 81 16.98 -24.14 -28.02
C TYR A 81 15.99 -23.25 -28.79
N ARG A 82 15.10 -23.89 -29.56
CA ARG A 82 13.98 -23.29 -30.28
C ARG A 82 12.77 -23.23 -29.33
N PRO A 83 12.08 -22.10 -29.16
CA PRO A 83 10.87 -22.05 -28.34
C PRO A 83 9.73 -22.84 -28.98
N LEU A 84 8.97 -23.57 -28.14
CA LEU A 84 7.76 -24.28 -28.52
C LEU A 84 6.68 -23.29 -28.95
N SER A 85 6.26 -23.40 -30.22
CA SER A 85 5.15 -22.66 -30.81
C SER A 85 3.83 -23.27 -30.34
N ILE A 86 3.06 -22.52 -29.54
CA ILE A 86 1.68 -22.87 -29.19
C ILE A 86 0.79 -22.39 -30.34
N ARG A 87 0.24 -23.35 -31.09
CA ARG A 87 -0.69 -23.11 -32.19
C ARG A 87 -2.12 -22.97 -31.63
N PRO A 88 -2.92 -21.97 -32.04
CA PRO A 88 -4.30 -21.86 -31.59
C PRO A 88 -5.16 -22.94 -32.27
N THR A 89 -5.85 -23.76 -31.49
CA THR A 89 -6.88 -24.68 -31.98
C THR A 89 -8.13 -23.91 -32.38
N LYS A 90 -8.42 -23.93 -33.68
CA LYS A 90 -9.70 -23.48 -34.26
C LYS A 90 -10.81 -24.44 -33.83
N SER A 91 -11.88 -23.92 -33.24
CA SER A 91 -13.11 -24.65 -32.96
C SER A 91 -13.82 -24.96 -34.29
N ALA A 92 -13.92 -26.24 -34.62
CA ALA A 92 -14.70 -26.72 -35.74
C ALA A 92 -16.20 -26.75 -35.38
N GLN A 93 -17.01 -26.25 -36.30
CA GLN A 93 -18.45 -26.40 -36.38
C GLN A 93 -18.82 -27.88 -36.57
N THR A 94 -19.89 -28.32 -35.93
CA THR A 94 -20.68 -29.48 -36.38
C THR A 94 -22.15 -29.14 -36.29
N SER A 95 -22.82 -29.31 -37.42
CA SER A 95 -24.23 -29.11 -37.69
C SER A 95 -25.03 -30.41 -37.60
N ASN A 96 -26.36 -30.25 -37.55
CA ASN A 96 -27.46 -31.21 -37.74
C ASN A 96 -27.89 -31.96 -36.45
N SER A 97 -29.17 -32.09 -36.07
CA SER A 97 -30.44 -32.06 -36.83
C SER A 97 -31.66 -31.90 -35.90
N THR A 98 -32.71 -31.23 -36.40
CA THR A 98 -34.12 -31.17 -35.94
C THR A 98 -34.82 -32.57 -36.04
N PRO A 99 -36.06 -32.84 -35.53
CA PRO A 99 -37.27 -31.99 -35.64
C PRO A 99 -38.33 -32.00 -34.49
N SER A 100 -39.16 -30.95 -34.55
CA SER A 100 -40.61 -30.86 -34.26
C SER A 100 -41.14 -31.08 -32.84
N GLN A 101 -41.77 -30.04 -32.27
CA GLN A 101 -43.19 -30.09 -31.89
C GLN A 101 -43.75 -28.68 -31.66
N SER A 102 -45.07 -28.59 -31.80
CA SER A 102 -45.89 -27.45 -32.20
C SER A 102 -46.63 -26.75 -31.07
N SER A 103 -47.10 -25.54 -31.38
CA SER A 103 -48.34 -24.89 -30.87
C SER A 103 -48.17 -23.87 -29.71
N PRO A 104 -49.17 -22.99 -29.44
CA PRO A 104 -49.08 -21.59 -29.86
C PRO A 104 -49.32 -20.60 -28.71
N GLY A 105 -48.97 -19.34 -28.92
CA GLY A 105 -49.80 -18.26 -28.39
C GLY A 105 -49.13 -17.11 -27.64
N ARG A 106 -49.78 -15.97 -27.82
CA ARG A 106 -49.79 -14.73 -27.03
C ARG A 106 -48.61 -13.78 -27.15
N LYS A 107 -48.84 -12.79 -28.03
CA LYS A 107 -48.40 -11.40 -27.86
C LYS A 107 -48.94 -10.81 -26.55
N PRO A 108 -48.16 -9.96 -25.88
CA PRO A 108 -48.68 -8.74 -25.27
C PRO A 108 -47.83 -7.50 -25.67
N PRO A 109 -48.30 -6.28 -25.34
CA PRO A 109 -48.21 -5.14 -26.25
C PRO A 109 -46.95 -4.29 -26.08
N GLN A 110 -46.66 -3.56 -27.15
CA GLN A 110 -45.79 -2.40 -27.18
C GLN A 110 -46.23 -1.36 -26.14
N ALA A 111 -45.30 -0.95 -25.28
CA ALA A 111 -45.39 0.27 -24.50
C ALA A 111 -44.25 1.21 -24.91
N ARG A 112 -44.65 2.44 -25.23
CA ARG A 112 -43.84 3.59 -25.63
C ARG A 112 -42.85 4.02 -24.54
N GLU A 113 -41.66 4.39 -25.01
CA GLU A 113 -40.91 5.61 -24.71
C GLU A 113 -41.24 6.37 -23.41
N ASN A 114 -40.26 6.39 -22.49
CA ASN A 114 -39.59 7.60 -21.97
C ASN A 114 -39.01 7.35 -20.57
N ALA A 115 -37.69 7.21 -20.47
CA ALA A 115 -36.90 7.65 -19.31
C ALA A 115 -35.41 7.51 -19.67
N GLY A 116 -34.79 8.64 -20.00
CA GLY A 116 -33.34 8.72 -20.17
C GLY A 116 -32.62 8.49 -18.85
N GLN A 117 -32.12 7.28 -18.64
CA GLN A 117 -31.07 6.99 -17.67
C GLN A 117 -29.73 6.90 -18.42
N LYS A 118 -29.04 8.04 -18.52
CA LYS A 118 -27.61 8.07 -18.86
C LYS A 118 -26.85 7.50 -17.67
N ALA A 119 -26.47 6.22 -17.76
CA ALA A 119 -25.42 5.67 -16.92
C ALA A 119 -24.09 6.37 -17.25
N PRO A 120 -23.35 6.92 -16.27
CA PRO A 120 -22.01 7.41 -16.52
C PRO A 120 -21.05 6.22 -16.58
N SER A 121 -20.67 5.82 -17.79
CA SER A 121 -19.47 5.00 -18.02
C SER A 121 -18.29 5.94 -18.29
N PRO A 122 -17.26 6.00 -17.43
CA PRO A 122 -16.03 6.72 -17.73
C PRO A 122 -15.05 5.77 -18.42
N SER A 123 -15.30 5.45 -19.69
CA SER A 123 -14.22 4.93 -20.55
C SER A 123 -13.42 6.13 -21.04
N ALA A 124 -12.17 6.24 -20.61
CA ALA A 124 -11.24 7.24 -21.15
C ALA A 124 -11.24 7.16 -22.68
N SER A 125 -11.52 8.27 -23.37
CA SER A 125 -11.60 8.28 -24.83
C SER A 125 -10.22 8.04 -25.44
N LEU A 126 -10.19 7.38 -26.60
CA LEU A 126 -8.96 7.14 -27.37
C LEU A 126 -8.15 8.44 -27.58
N ASP A 127 -8.86 9.57 -27.75
CA ASP A 127 -8.30 10.91 -27.90
C ASP A 127 -7.48 11.38 -26.69
N GLN A 128 -7.82 10.97 -25.46
CA GLN A 128 -7.04 11.29 -24.27
C GLN A 128 -5.70 10.56 -24.26
N ILE A 129 -5.67 9.32 -24.79
CA ILE A 129 -4.46 8.50 -24.92
C ILE A 129 -3.57 9.08 -26.02
N GLU A 130 -4.13 9.44 -27.18
CA GLU A 130 -3.36 10.04 -28.27
C GLU A 130 -2.81 11.42 -27.90
N HIS A 131 -3.62 12.27 -27.25
CA HIS A 131 -3.17 13.57 -26.76
C HIS A 131 -2.09 13.43 -25.67
N TYR A 132 -2.18 12.41 -24.81
CA TYR A 132 -1.11 12.07 -23.87
C TYR A 132 0.18 11.69 -24.60
N VAL A 133 0.13 10.73 -25.53
CA VAL A 133 1.29 10.31 -26.34
C VAL A 133 1.91 11.49 -27.11
N PHE A 134 1.07 12.37 -27.65
CA PHE A 134 1.50 13.57 -28.38
C PHE A 134 2.21 14.58 -27.47
N ARG A 135 1.61 14.93 -26.32
CA ARG A 135 2.20 15.89 -25.35
C ARG A 135 3.51 15.35 -24.75
N PHE A 136 3.63 14.03 -24.62
CA PHE A 136 4.81 13.34 -24.13
C PHE A 136 5.99 13.40 -25.12
N ARG A 137 5.73 13.24 -26.43
CA ARG A 137 6.77 13.37 -27.48
C ARG A 137 7.37 14.77 -27.55
N ARG A 138 6.61 15.82 -27.25
CA ARG A 138 7.04 17.21 -27.39
C ARG A 138 8.02 17.67 -26.29
N ARG A 139 8.04 17.03 -25.11
CA ARG A 139 8.90 17.42 -23.98
C ARG A 139 10.35 16.91 -24.05
N HIS A 140 10.68 16.06 -25.04
CA HIS A 140 11.96 15.35 -25.10
C HIS A 140 12.93 15.85 -26.18
N HIS A 141 12.72 17.04 -26.75
CA HIS A 141 13.53 17.54 -27.88
C HIS A 141 14.95 18.04 -27.52
N ASP A 142 15.35 18.04 -26.24
CA ASP A 142 16.65 18.61 -25.81
C ASP A 142 17.72 17.56 -25.40
N ILE A 143 17.56 16.28 -25.77
CA ILE A 143 18.63 15.28 -25.56
C ILE A 143 19.51 15.24 -26.82
N PRO A 144 20.85 15.37 -26.72
CA PRO A 144 21.73 15.30 -27.89
C PRO A 144 21.61 13.93 -28.57
N ASN A 145 20.92 13.94 -29.71
CA ASN A 145 20.69 12.81 -30.58
C ASN A 145 21.91 12.60 -31.48
N THR A 146 22.74 11.61 -31.20
CA THR A 146 23.70 11.14 -32.20
C THR A 146 23.44 9.73 -32.71
N ASN A 147 22.54 8.92 -32.11
CA ASN A 147 22.19 7.58 -32.64
C ASN A 147 20.76 7.07 -32.33
N HIS A 148 19.85 7.88 -31.76
CA HIS A 148 18.50 7.42 -31.40
C HIS A 148 17.45 7.83 -32.44
N ILE A 149 16.94 6.86 -33.21
CA ILE A 149 15.72 7.07 -34.02
C ILE A 149 14.51 6.75 -33.13
N ALA A 150 13.71 7.77 -32.77
CA ALA A 150 12.53 7.59 -31.93
C ALA A 150 11.56 6.56 -32.54
N GLY A 151 11.17 5.53 -31.77
CA GLY A 151 10.33 4.44 -32.26
C GLY A 151 11.04 3.34 -33.07
N SER A 152 12.34 3.45 -33.30
CA SER A 152 13.12 2.38 -33.94
C SER A 152 13.36 1.19 -33.01
N ALA A 153 13.22 1.40 -31.69
CA ALA A 153 13.51 0.42 -30.64
C ALA A 153 14.88 -0.29 -30.81
N VAL A 154 15.82 0.37 -31.49
CA VAL A 154 17.19 -0.14 -31.63
C VAL A 154 17.93 0.22 -30.36
N ASP A 155 18.47 -0.78 -29.68
CA ASP A 155 19.42 -0.58 -28.59
C ASP A 155 20.77 -0.13 -29.16
N PRO A 156 21.15 1.14 -29.03
CA PRO A 156 22.37 1.65 -29.64
C PRO A 156 23.64 1.03 -29.03
N PHE A 157 23.54 0.34 -27.89
CA PHE A 157 24.67 -0.26 -27.20
C PHE A 157 24.63 -1.79 -27.20
N SER A 158 23.56 -2.41 -27.73
CA SER A 158 23.34 -3.86 -27.65
C SER A 158 23.54 -4.43 -26.24
N ALA A 159 23.24 -3.63 -25.21
CA ALA A 159 23.40 -3.95 -23.80
C ALA A 159 22.16 -4.61 -23.22
N ALA A 160 20.98 -4.36 -23.80
CA ALA A 160 19.70 -4.84 -23.31
C ALA A 160 19.62 -6.38 -23.37
N PRO A 161 19.22 -7.03 -22.27
CA PRO A 161 19.14 -8.50 -22.20
C PRO A 161 18.01 -9.09 -23.05
N MET A 162 17.15 -8.26 -23.63
CA MET A 162 16.09 -8.66 -24.54
C MET A 162 15.87 -7.60 -25.62
N PRO A 163 15.29 -7.96 -26.79
CA PRO A 163 15.03 -7.01 -27.86
C PRO A 163 14.17 -5.85 -27.35
N LEU A 164 14.65 -4.63 -27.53
CA LEU A 164 13.85 -3.44 -27.28
C LEU A 164 12.71 -3.43 -28.31
N THR A 165 11.49 -3.68 -27.85
CA THR A 165 10.28 -3.54 -28.64
C THR A 165 9.66 -2.18 -28.39
N LYS A 166 8.75 -1.73 -29.26
CA LYS A 166 7.95 -0.52 -29.02
C LYS A 166 7.24 -0.55 -27.66
N ASN A 167 6.79 -1.73 -27.23
CA ASN A 167 6.12 -1.91 -25.94
C ASN A 167 7.07 -1.62 -24.77
N ILE A 168 8.29 -2.15 -24.86
CA ILE A 168 9.32 -1.93 -23.85
C ILE A 168 9.73 -0.45 -23.81
N GLU A 169 9.88 0.21 -24.96
CA GLU A 169 10.18 1.64 -25.03
C GLU A 169 9.11 2.48 -24.31
N VAL A 170 7.82 2.14 -24.49
CA VAL A 170 6.71 2.79 -23.77
C VAL A 170 6.84 2.59 -22.26
N LEU A 171 7.13 1.36 -21.80
CA LEU A 171 7.31 1.07 -20.38
C LEU A 171 8.52 1.77 -19.75
N ILE A 172 9.65 1.87 -20.47
CA ILE A 172 10.84 2.60 -20.02
C ILE A 172 10.55 4.10 -19.92
N ASN A 173 9.88 4.67 -20.92
CA ASN A 173 9.49 6.08 -20.90
C ASN A 173 8.47 6.36 -19.78
N TYR A 174 7.57 5.42 -19.55
CA TYR A 174 6.64 5.47 -18.44
C TYR A 174 7.37 5.47 -17.09
N PHE A 175 8.35 4.58 -16.90
CA PHE A 175 9.22 4.56 -15.72
C PHE A 175 9.92 5.91 -15.50
N ARG A 176 10.52 6.48 -16.55
CA ARG A 176 11.23 7.77 -16.46
C ARG A 176 10.34 8.88 -15.92
N THR A 177 9.07 8.91 -16.33
CA THR A 177 8.10 9.89 -15.83
C THR A 177 7.71 9.61 -14.39
N MET A 178 7.43 8.35 -14.05
CA MET A 178 7.05 8.00 -12.68
C MET A 178 8.18 8.16 -11.67
N ALA A 179 9.42 7.94 -12.08
CA ALA A 179 10.58 8.13 -11.20
C ALA A 179 10.79 9.62 -10.84
N VAL A 180 10.33 10.56 -11.68
CA VAL A 180 10.37 11.99 -11.37
C VAL A 180 9.29 12.37 -10.34
N THR A 181 8.17 11.66 -10.32
CA THR A 181 7.09 11.94 -9.37
C THR A 181 7.31 11.29 -8.01
N GLY A 182 8.28 10.39 -7.80
CA GLY A 182 8.58 9.80 -6.48
C GLY A 182 7.94 8.42 -6.24
N SER A 183 8.17 7.85 -5.05
CA SER A 183 7.65 6.51 -4.68
C SER A 183 6.13 6.56 -4.41
N HIS A 184 5.45 5.41 -4.46
CA HIS A 184 4.01 5.33 -4.12
C HIS A 184 3.69 5.70 -2.66
N VAL A 185 4.71 5.64 -1.81
CA VAL A 185 4.58 5.63 -0.35
C VAL A 185 5.12 6.92 0.27
N ASP A 186 5.78 7.77 -0.53
CA ASP A 186 6.35 9.02 -0.05
C ASP A 186 5.62 10.20 -0.70
N LYS A 187 4.94 10.99 0.13
CA LYS A 187 4.37 12.28 -0.25
C LYS A 187 5.37 13.41 0.06
N THR A 188 6.55 13.34 -0.51
CA THR A 188 7.60 14.36 -0.25
C THR A 188 7.42 15.62 -1.09
N GLU A 189 6.60 15.56 -2.13
CA GLU A 189 6.19 16.65 -3.02
C GLU A 189 5.17 17.60 -2.40
N VAL A 190 4.42 17.17 -1.38
CA VAL A 190 3.48 18.03 -0.63
C VAL A 190 4.15 18.74 0.55
N LEU A 191 5.43 18.45 0.79
CA LEU A 191 6.22 19.22 1.75
C LEU A 191 6.42 20.65 1.24
N PRO A 192 6.63 21.62 2.16
CA PRO A 192 7.03 22.97 1.79
C PRO A 192 8.21 22.97 0.81
N PRO A 193 8.26 23.90 -0.18
CA PRO A 193 9.27 23.88 -1.24
C PRO A 193 10.72 23.77 -0.77
N HIS A 194 11.07 24.39 0.37
CA HIS A 194 12.41 24.35 0.94
C HIS A 194 12.79 22.98 1.55
N LEU A 195 11.80 22.14 1.85
CA LEU A 195 11.95 20.79 2.40
C LEU A 195 11.82 19.68 1.37
N GLN A 196 11.29 19.99 0.18
CA GLN A 196 11.14 19.02 -0.89
C GLN A 196 12.52 18.44 -1.25
N PRO A 197 12.64 17.10 -1.41
CA PRO A 197 13.90 16.46 -1.78
C PRO A 197 14.16 16.63 -3.28
N ALA A 198 14.45 17.87 -3.69
CA ALA A 198 14.82 18.18 -5.06
C ALA A 198 15.97 17.24 -5.48
N ARG A 199 15.71 16.40 -6.51
CA ARG A 199 16.67 15.50 -7.18
C ARG A 199 16.99 14.15 -6.53
N ARG A 200 16.43 13.77 -5.36
CA ARG A 200 16.74 12.46 -4.74
C ARG A 200 16.42 11.27 -5.67
N TYR A 201 15.22 11.29 -6.27
CA TYR A 201 14.77 10.20 -7.15
C TYR A 201 15.39 10.24 -8.55
N ALA A 202 15.84 11.41 -9.03
CA ALA A 202 16.49 11.52 -10.34
C ALA A 202 17.82 10.77 -10.36
N LYS A 203 18.64 10.89 -9.30
CA LYS A 203 19.91 10.17 -9.19
C LYS A 203 19.70 8.65 -9.10
N LEU A 204 18.74 8.21 -8.27
CA LEU A 204 18.39 6.80 -8.16
C LEU A 204 17.88 6.24 -9.49
N ARG A 205 17.00 6.96 -10.19
CA ARG A 205 16.50 6.58 -11.52
C ARG A 205 17.63 6.28 -12.51
N ASP A 206 18.60 7.19 -12.60
CA ASP A 206 19.66 7.09 -13.62
C ASP A 206 20.63 5.95 -13.30
N ILE A 207 20.95 5.74 -12.01
CA ILE A 207 21.73 4.60 -11.53
C ILE A 207 20.98 3.29 -11.80
N SER A 208 19.71 3.22 -11.40
CA SER A 208 18.87 2.03 -11.58
C SER A 208 18.72 1.67 -13.05
N LEU A 209 18.44 2.62 -13.94
CA LEU A 209 18.29 2.32 -15.37
C LEU A 209 19.57 1.72 -15.96
N ARG A 210 20.74 2.22 -15.58
CA ARG A 210 22.01 1.67 -16.09
C ARG A 210 22.19 0.21 -15.68
N ILE A 211 21.92 -0.11 -14.42
CA ILE A 211 22.02 -1.47 -13.88
C ILE A 211 20.96 -2.38 -14.52
N ILE A 212 19.72 -1.91 -14.60
CA ILE A 212 18.57 -2.64 -15.15
C ILE A 212 18.81 -3.04 -16.60
N MET A 213 19.45 -2.18 -17.39
CA MET A 213 19.73 -2.46 -18.80
C MET A 213 20.81 -3.53 -19.00
N GLN A 214 21.51 -3.98 -17.97
CA GLN A 214 22.61 -4.95 -18.06
C GLN A 214 22.26 -6.34 -17.54
N ASP A 215 21.20 -6.50 -16.75
CA ASP A 215 20.81 -7.78 -16.13
C ASP A 215 19.39 -8.19 -16.53
N LYS A 216 19.22 -9.44 -16.95
CA LYS A 216 17.94 -10.00 -17.41
C LYS A 216 16.85 -9.99 -16.34
N VAL A 217 17.20 -10.28 -15.08
CA VAL A 217 16.24 -10.29 -13.96
C VAL A 217 15.79 -8.87 -13.67
N GLU A 218 16.71 -7.93 -13.58
CA GLU A 218 16.40 -6.51 -13.33
C GLU A 218 15.53 -5.92 -14.45
N PHE A 219 15.88 -6.22 -15.71
CA PHE A 219 15.11 -5.76 -16.86
C PHE A 219 13.68 -6.29 -16.84
N ALA A 220 13.51 -7.60 -16.69
CA ALA A 220 12.18 -8.20 -16.62
C ALA A 220 11.37 -7.67 -15.42
N SER A 221 12.06 -7.42 -14.30
CA SER A 221 11.49 -6.82 -13.09
C SER A 221 10.94 -5.41 -13.34
N LEU A 222 11.71 -4.56 -14.03
CA LEU A 222 11.22 -3.23 -14.41
C LEU A 222 9.99 -3.33 -15.31
N MET A 223 10.02 -4.22 -16.32
CA MET A 223 8.90 -4.37 -17.26
C MET A 223 7.61 -4.79 -16.56
N VAL A 224 7.68 -5.78 -15.66
CA VAL A 224 6.48 -6.24 -14.96
C VAL A 224 5.91 -5.17 -14.04
N ILE A 225 6.74 -4.45 -13.27
CA ILE A 225 6.24 -3.37 -12.40
C ILE A 225 5.60 -2.28 -13.25
N MET A 226 6.26 -1.85 -14.34
CA MET A 226 5.74 -0.75 -15.17
C MET A 226 4.45 -1.12 -15.87
N ALA A 227 4.35 -2.34 -16.42
CA ALA A 227 3.14 -2.82 -17.07
C ALA A 227 1.99 -2.89 -16.05
N SER A 228 2.21 -3.50 -14.88
CA SER A 228 1.22 -3.58 -13.81
C SER A 228 0.76 -2.19 -13.36
N ARG A 229 1.69 -1.25 -13.14
CA ARG A 229 1.37 0.13 -12.74
C ARG A 229 0.55 0.84 -13.80
N MET A 230 0.99 0.80 -15.05
CA MET A 230 0.35 1.50 -16.16
C MET A 230 -1.10 1.07 -16.31
N VAL A 231 -1.37 -0.24 -16.23
CA VAL A 231 -2.72 -0.80 -16.36
C VAL A 231 -3.57 -0.60 -15.10
N HIS A 232 -3.09 -1.06 -13.95
CA HIS A 232 -3.95 -1.19 -12.76
C HIS A 232 -3.99 0.07 -11.89
N LEU A 233 -2.93 0.88 -11.90
CA LEU A 233 -2.89 2.10 -11.10
C LEU A 233 -3.27 3.30 -11.95
N SER A 234 -2.59 3.48 -13.08
CA SER A 234 -2.80 4.65 -13.93
C SER A 234 -3.97 4.51 -14.89
N ARG A 235 -4.56 3.32 -14.96
CA ARG A 235 -5.71 3.01 -15.84
C ARG A 235 -5.44 3.34 -17.31
N ILE A 236 -4.18 3.28 -17.74
CA ILE A 236 -3.84 3.45 -19.15
C ILE A 236 -3.87 2.08 -19.82
N PRO A 237 -4.80 1.86 -20.77
CA PRO A 237 -4.89 0.58 -21.45
C PRO A 237 -3.64 0.35 -22.31
N LEU A 238 -3.20 -0.90 -22.32
CA LEU A 238 -2.09 -1.40 -23.12
C LEU A 238 -2.60 -1.84 -24.51
N THR A 239 -3.25 -0.95 -25.26
CA THR A 239 -3.87 -1.31 -26.56
C THR A 239 -2.80 -1.74 -27.56
N GLY A 240 -2.82 -3.02 -27.98
CA GLY A 240 -1.80 -3.60 -28.85
C GLY A 240 -0.45 -3.86 -28.16
N LEU A 241 -0.36 -3.66 -26.83
CA LEU A 241 0.82 -3.98 -26.04
C LEU A 241 0.57 -5.26 -25.23
N GLU A 242 1.66 -5.92 -24.83
CA GLU A 242 1.57 -7.13 -24.01
C GLU A 242 0.98 -6.82 -22.63
N ARG A 243 0.13 -7.70 -22.11
CA ARG A 243 -0.53 -7.51 -20.80
C ARG A 243 0.49 -7.68 -19.64
N PRO A 244 0.20 -7.15 -18.44
CA PRO A 244 1.08 -7.34 -17.28
C PRO A 244 1.42 -8.81 -16.99
N GLU A 245 0.49 -9.74 -17.28
CA GLU A 245 0.70 -11.18 -17.13
C GLU A 245 1.87 -11.71 -17.98
N TYR A 246 2.07 -11.18 -19.19
CA TYR A 246 3.19 -11.59 -20.06
C TYR A 246 4.53 -11.26 -19.39
N TYR A 247 4.68 -10.02 -18.93
CA TYR A 247 5.89 -9.56 -18.26
C TYR A 247 6.08 -10.24 -16.91
N MET A 248 5.00 -10.61 -16.22
CA MET A 248 5.06 -11.41 -15.00
C MET A 248 5.68 -12.79 -15.27
N GLN A 249 5.24 -13.48 -16.33
CA GLN A 249 5.83 -14.76 -16.71
C GLN A 249 7.31 -14.61 -17.09
N LEU A 250 7.66 -13.52 -17.76
CA LEU A 250 9.05 -13.22 -18.11
C LEU A 250 9.93 -13.00 -16.87
N ALA A 251 9.46 -12.21 -15.91
CA ALA A 251 10.15 -11.96 -14.65
C ALA A 251 10.28 -13.24 -13.82
N LEU A 252 9.20 -14.02 -13.67
CA LEU A 252 9.23 -15.32 -13.02
C LEU A 252 10.24 -16.28 -13.68
N SER A 253 10.26 -16.34 -15.01
CA SER A 253 11.22 -17.18 -15.74
C SER A 253 12.66 -16.76 -15.48
N ALA A 254 12.96 -15.45 -15.48
CA ALA A 254 14.30 -14.94 -15.24
C ALA A 254 14.77 -15.23 -13.80
N VAL A 255 13.89 -15.01 -12.81
CA VAL A 255 14.17 -15.33 -11.40
C VAL A 255 14.44 -16.82 -11.22
N ARG A 256 13.62 -17.70 -11.82
CA ARG A 256 13.81 -19.15 -11.78
C ARG A 256 15.13 -19.59 -12.38
N GLU A 257 15.49 -19.06 -13.54
CA GLU A 257 16.75 -19.37 -14.22
C GLU A 257 17.94 -19.03 -13.33
N ARG A 258 17.93 -17.84 -12.69
CA ARG A 258 18.99 -17.42 -11.76
C ARG A 258 19.04 -18.28 -10.50
N MET A 259 17.89 -18.66 -9.93
CA MET A 259 17.83 -19.58 -8.79
C MET A 259 18.41 -20.96 -9.14
N LEU A 260 18.09 -21.50 -10.32
CA LEU A 260 18.61 -22.78 -10.78
C LEU A 260 20.11 -22.71 -11.01
N ASP A 261 20.62 -21.61 -11.57
CA ASP A 261 22.05 -21.37 -11.76
C ASP A 261 22.82 -21.34 -10.43
N PHE A 262 22.26 -20.71 -9.39
CA PHE A 262 22.87 -20.76 -8.06
C PHE A 262 22.84 -22.15 -7.44
N GLN A 263 21.74 -22.90 -7.61
CA GLN A 263 21.65 -24.28 -7.15
C GLN A 263 22.66 -25.20 -7.83
N THR A 264 22.84 -25.08 -9.14
CA THR A 264 23.76 -25.92 -9.92
C THR A 264 25.22 -25.62 -9.58
N ARG A 265 25.56 -24.34 -9.35
CA ARG A 265 26.89 -23.91 -8.92
C ARG A 265 27.17 -24.13 -7.44
N GLY A 266 26.14 -24.40 -6.63
CA GLY A 266 26.26 -24.58 -5.19
C GLY A 266 26.67 -23.29 -4.44
N VAL A 267 26.39 -22.12 -5.02
CA VAL A 267 26.67 -20.82 -4.40
C VAL A 267 25.40 -20.26 -3.75
N SER A 268 25.57 -19.32 -2.82
CA SER A 268 24.46 -18.55 -2.28
C SER A 268 23.83 -17.67 -3.36
N GLY A 269 22.57 -17.27 -3.14
CA GLY A 269 21.97 -16.23 -3.97
C GLY A 269 22.73 -14.90 -3.89
N ASP A 270 22.35 -13.95 -4.74
CA ASP A 270 22.84 -12.57 -4.74
C ASP A 270 21.70 -11.56 -4.49
N ASN A 271 22.03 -10.27 -4.44
CA ASN A 271 21.08 -9.18 -4.29
C ASN A 271 20.11 -9.06 -5.48
N VAL A 272 20.58 -9.28 -6.72
CA VAL A 272 19.75 -9.26 -7.94
C VAL A 272 18.58 -10.25 -7.86
N LEU A 273 18.79 -11.43 -7.28
CA LEU A 273 17.70 -12.37 -7.04
C LEU A 273 16.64 -11.79 -6.10
N VAL A 274 17.07 -11.10 -5.04
CA VAL A 274 16.16 -10.44 -4.09
C VAL A 274 15.38 -9.32 -4.78
N HIS A 275 16.02 -8.55 -5.65
CA HIS A 275 15.38 -7.49 -6.44
C HIS A 275 14.27 -8.04 -7.34
N GLY A 276 14.54 -9.18 -7.99
CA GLY A 276 13.56 -9.89 -8.81
C GLY A 276 12.33 -10.34 -8.01
N ILE A 277 12.54 -10.98 -6.85
CA ILE A 277 11.43 -11.45 -6.00
C ILE A 277 10.64 -10.27 -5.40
N HIS A 278 11.31 -9.19 -5.00
CA HIS A 278 10.66 -7.96 -4.57
C HIS A 278 9.76 -7.39 -5.68
N SER A 279 10.25 -7.38 -6.92
CA SER A 279 9.51 -6.83 -8.06
C SER A 279 8.26 -7.65 -8.40
N LEU A 280 8.35 -8.97 -8.26
CA LEU A 280 7.18 -9.87 -8.33
C LEU A 280 6.18 -9.57 -7.21
N ALA A 281 6.66 -9.41 -5.96
CA ALA A 281 5.80 -9.05 -4.83
C ALA A 281 5.03 -7.75 -5.07
N LEU A 282 5.74 -6.71 -5.53
CA LEU A 282 5.16 -5.40 -5.84
C LEU A 282 4.15 -5.50 -6.98
N SER A 283 4.48 -6.23 -8.04
CA SER A 283 3.58 -6.41 -9.18
C SER A 283 2.31 -7.19 -8.80
N ASP A 284 2.43 -8.28 -8.04
CA ASP A 284 1.28 -9.05 -7.56
C ASP A 284 0.39 -8.21 -6.65
N TRP A 285 0.96 -7.39 -5.76
CA TRP A 285 0.17 -6.44 -4.99
C TRP A 285 -0.55 -5.46 -5.92
N ILE A 286 0.12 -4.85 -6.90
CA ILE A 286 -0.52 -3.93 -7.85
C ILE A 286 -1.70 -4.62 -8.56
N CYS A 287 -1.53 -5.88 -8.97
CA CYS A 287 -2.54 -6.70 -9.62
C CYS A 287 -3.58 -7.31 -8.66
N GLN A 288 -3.59 -6.94 -7.37
CA GLN A 288 -4.52 -7.45 -6.34
C GLN A 288 -4.44 -8.96 -6.09
N ARG A 289 -3.28 -9.58 -6.32
CA ARG A 289 -2.98 -10.99 -6.02
C ARG A 289 -2.28 -11.12 -4.67
N PHE A 290 -2.97 -10.78 -3.59
CA PHE A 290 -2.36 -10.57 -2.27
C PHE A 290 -1.68 -11.80 -1.67
N GLU A 291 -2.19 -13.01 -1.93
CA GLU A 291 -1.59 -14.27 -1.48
C GLU A 291 -0.24 -14.54 -2.17
N ALA A 292 -0.16 -14.21 -3.46
CA ALA A 292 1.08 -14.33 -4.24
C ALA A 292 2.09 -13.28 -3.78
N ALA A 293 1.66 -12.02 -3.64
CA ALA A 293 2.48 -10.94 -3.09
C ALA A 293 3.05 -11.31 -1.71
N SER A 294 2.22 -11.79 -0.79
CA SER A 294 2.65 -12.23 0.56
C SER A 294 3.65 -13.38 0.51
N THR A 295 3.50 -14.28 -0.46
CA THR A 295 4.45 -15.38 -0.66
C THR A 295 5.82 -14.85 -1.08
N HIS A 296 5.86 -13.91 -2.01
CA HIS A 296 7.10 -13.26 -2.43
C HIS A 296 7.71 -12.40 -1.31
N VAL A 297 6.92 -11.67 -0.54
CA VAL A 297 7.35 -10.93 0.67
C VAL A 297 8.06 -11.87 1.67
N ARG A 298 7.45 -13.03 1.99
CA ARG A 298 8.07 -14.03 2.87
C ARG A 298 9.37 -14.61 2.30
N ALA A 299 9.45 -14.78 0.99
CA ALA A 299 10.67 -15.22 0.32
C ALA A 299 11.78 -14.18 0.43
N VAL A 300 11.49 -12.90 0.14
CA VAL A 300 12.46 -11.79 0.31
C VAL A 300 12.92 -11.68 1.76
N LYS A 301 12.00 -11.75 2.74
CA LYS A 301 12.34 -11.70 4.17
C LYS A 301 13.44 -12.69 4.56
N ALA A 302 13.38 -13.91 4.02
CA ALA A 302 14.36 -14.95 4.30
C ALA A 302 15.69 -14.77 3.54
N LEU A 303 15.68 -14.01 2.45
CA LEU A 303 16.85 -13.70 1.62
C LEU A 303 17.42 -12.29 1.89
N LEU A 304 16.86 -11.54 2.84
CA LEU A 304 17.23 -10.14 3.11
C LEU A 304 18.72 -9.96 3.42
N HIS A 305 19.36 -10.97 4.01
CA HIS A 305 20.79 -10.97 4.33
C HIS A 305 21.71 -10.96 3.09
N LEU A 306 21.17 -11.16 1.88
CA LEU A 306 21.89 -11.07 0.63
C LEU A 306 21.98 -9.62 0.10
N LEU A 307 21.25 -8.68 0.70
CA LEU A 307 21.31 -7.26 0.37
C LEU A 307 22.44 -6.58 1.15
N ASP A 308 23.17 -5.69 0.48
CA ASP A 308 24.11 -4.77 1.10
C ASP A 308 23.39 -3.48 1.51
N LEU A 309 23.11 -3.29 2.79
CA LEU A 309 22.36 -2.12 3.27
C LEU A 309 23.17 -0.81 3.23
N ASP A 310 24.48 -0.88 2.95
CA ASP A 310 25.31 0.29 2.66
C ASP A 310 25.12 0.76 1.20
N ASP A 311 24.70 -0.14 0.30
CA ASP A 311 24.31 0.22 -1.06
C ASP A 311 22.93 0.90 -1.11
N SER A 312 22.85 1.98 -1.87
CA SER A 312 21.65 2.81 -1.95
C SER A 312 20.46 2.15 -2.65
N LEU A 313 20.71 1.26 -3.61
CA LEU A 313 19.67 0.52 -4.33
C LEU A 313 19.15 -0.61 -3.44
N ASP A 314 20.04 -1.41 -2.87
CA ASP A 314 19.69 -2.51 -1.96
C ASP A 314 18.89 -2.01 -0.75
N LYS A 315 19.31 -0.88 -0.14
CA LYS A 315 18.53 -0.20 0.92
C LYS A 315 17.14 0.25 0.44
N HIS A 316 17.03 0.73 -0.80
CA HIS A 316 15.75 1.09 -1.39
C HIS A 316 14.85 -0.13 -1.61
N ILE A 317 15.41 -1.26 -2.05
CA ILE A 317 14.68 -2.52 -2.23
C ILE A 317 14.23 -3.11 -0.90
N ALA A 318 15.07 -3.06 0.14
CA ALA A 318 14.70 -3.49 1.49
C ALA A 318 13.50 -2.67 2.03
N GLN A 319 13.56 -1.35 1.90
CA GLN A 319 12.45 -0.45 2.25
C GLN A 319 11.21 -0.71 1.38
N GLY A 320 11.39 -0.95 0.08
CA GLY A 320 10.31 -1.28 -0.85
C GLY A 320 9.58 -2.55 -0.46
N THR A 321 10.31 -3.58 -0.04
CA THR A 321 9.73 -4.84 0.44
C THR A 321 8.88 -4.62 1.69
N PHE A 322 9.38 -3.88 2.67
CA PHE A 322 8.62 -3.52 3.87
C PHE A 322 7.35 -2.73 3.53
N ASN A 323 7.42 -1.86 2.52
CA ASN A 323 6.27 -1.10 2.05
C ASN A 323 5.23 -2.01 1.35
N VAL A 324 5.66 -2.98 0.54
CA VAL A 324 4.76 -3.95 -0.10
C VAL A 324 4.05 -4.80 0.96
N ASP A 325 4.77 -5.28 1.96
CA ASP A 325 4.20 -6.03 3.09
C ASP A 325 3.09 -5.23 3.80
N GLN A 326 3.40 -3.99 4.20
CA GLN A 326 2.39 -3.10 4.78
C GLN A 326 1.20 -2.89 3.85
N MET A 327 1.42 -2.70 2.55
CA MET A 327 0.33 -2.46 1.60
C MET A 327 -0.59 -3.65 1.44
N VAL A 328 -0.03 -4.87 1.46
CA VAL A 328 -0.83 -6.08 1.52
C VAL A 328 -1.64 -6.10 2.81
N SER A 329 -1.02 -5.89 3.99
CA SER A 329 -1.71 -5.85 5.28
C SER A 329 -2.83 -4.82 5.34
N ILE A 330 -2.63 -3.64 4.76
CA ILE A 330 -3.64 -2.58 4.69
C ILE A 330 -4.85 -3.04 3.88
N GLU A 331 -4.63 -3.63 2.70
CA GLU A 331 -5.73 -4.04 1.81
C GLU A 331 -6.43 -5.32 2.29
N THR A 332 -5.72 -6.25 2.93
CA THR A 332 -6.27 -7.56 3.36
C THR A 332 -6.67 -7.61 4.84
N GLY A 333 -6.15 -6.71 5.67
CA GLY A 333 -6.32 -6.73 7.12
C GLY A 333 -5.46 -7.80 7.80
N TRP A 334 -4.54 -8.42 7.07
CA TRP A 334 -3.58 -9.37 7.63
C TRP A 334 -2.50 -8.65 8.43
N LEU A 335 -1.92 -9.34 9.41
CA LEU A 335 -0.77 -8.83 10.13
C LEU A 335 0.44 -8.72 9.18
N PRO A 336 1.28 -7.67 9.30
CA PRO A 336 2.52 -7.58 8.54
C PRO A 336 3.46 -8.76 8.80
N GLU A 337 4.13 -9.25 7.75
CA GLU A 337 5.12 -10.32 7.86
C GLU A 337 6.43 -9.81 8.48
N PHE A 338 6.84 -8.59 8.16
CA PHE A 338 8.04 -7.96 8.71
C PHE A 338 7.77 -7.34 10.07
N PRO A 339 8.73 -7.37 11.01
CA PRO A 339 8.66 -6.53 12.20
C PRO A 339 8.79 -5.05 11.80
N LEU A 340 8.50 -4.14 12.73
CA LEU A 340 8.76 -2.71 12.52
C LEU A 340 10.26 -2.49 12.28
N MET A 341 10.64 -2.21 11.03
CA MET A 341 12.06 -2.05 10.63
C MET A 341 12.57 -0.62 10.76
N PHE A 342 11.68 0.37 10.59
CA PHE A 342 12.03 1.78 10.52
C PHE A 342 11.13 2.58 11.45
N ASP A 343 11.67 2.93 12.61
CA ASP A 343 11.03 3.85 13.54
C ASP A 343 12.11 4.77 14.12
N PRO A 344 12.04 6.10 13.87
CA PRO A 344 13.02 7.02 14.44
C PRO A 344 12.85 7.20 15.96
N GLY A 345 11.81 6.63 16.56
CA GLY A 345 11.47 6.84 17.96
C GLY A 345 10.84 8.22 18.19
N PRO A 346 10.58 8.58 19.46
CA PRO A 346 10.13 9.92 19.82
C PRO A 346 11.19 10.96 19.43
N LEU A 347 10.75 12.16 19.05
CA LEU A 347 11.66 13.28 18.81
C LEU A 347 12.32 13.67 20.13
N GLY A 348 13.59 14.07 20.10
CA GLY A 348 14.30 14.50 21.31
C GLY A 348 13.56 15.63 22.02
N GLU A 349 13.45 15.54 23.35
CA GLU A 349 12.66 16.46 24.19
C GLU A 349 13.02 17.92 23.96
N ALA A 350 14.32 18.23 23.87
CA ALA A 350 14.80 19.58 23.55
C ALA A 350 14.25 20.11 22.21
N ARG A 351 14.24 19.27 21.17
CA ARG A 351 13.72 19.67 19.85
C ARG A 351 12.20 19.81 19.87
N MET A 352 11.49 18.89 20.52
CA MET A 352 10.04 18.95 20.67
C MET A 352 9.60 20.19 21.46
N SER A 353 10.35 20.62 22.48
CA SER A 353 10.09 21.85 23.22
C SER A 353 10.21 23.09 22.33
N VAL A 354 11.25 23.18 21.51
CA VAL A 354 11.41 24.27 20.50
C VAL A 354 10.22 24.29 19.54
N VAL A 355 9.84 23.12 19.02
CA VAL A 355 8.69 22.98 18.12
C VAL A 355 7.40 23.49 18.77
N ARG A 356 7.14 23.13 20.04
CA ARG A 356 5.95 23.58 20.78
C ARG A 356 5.99 25.08 21.10
N GLU A 357 7.15 25.63 21.45
CA GLU A 357 7.32 27.06 21.74
C GLU A 357 7.06 27.93 20.50
N GLU A 358 7.61 27.54 19.34
CA GLU A 358 7.36 28.24 18.09
C GLU A 358 5.88 28.18 17.73
N LEU A 359 5.25 27.00 17.80
CA LEU A 359 3.79 26.86 17.57
C LEU A 359 2.95 27.70 18.53
N GLY A 360 3.31 27.75 19.81
CA GLY A 360 2.64 28.60 20.80
C GLY A 360 2.76 30.09 20.46
N SER A 361 3.87 30.50 19.84
CA SER A 361 4.05 31.87 19.36
C SER A 361 3.16 32.22 18.16
N PHE A 362 2.84 31.25 17.29
CA PHE A 362 1.83 31.44 16.23
C PHE A 362 0.41 31.48 16.80
N ILE A 363 0.07 30.59 17.74
CA ILE A 363 -1.26 30.54 18.36
C ILE A 363 -1.57 31.84 19.10
N SER A 364 -0.56 32.43 19.77
CA SER A 364 -0.68 33.72 20.45
C SER A 364 -0.63 34.95 19.52
N GLY A 365 -0.46 34.75 18.21
CA GLY A 365 -0.36 35.85 17.24
C GLY A 365 0.96 36.63 17.30
N ARG A 366 1.98 36.15 18.02
CA ARG A 366 3.31 36.78 18.07
C ARG A 366 4.10 36.58 16.78
N LEU A 367 3.79 35.52 16.03
CA LEU A 367 4.38 35.21 14.73
C LEU A 367 3.26 35.08 13.69
N GLU A 368 3.48 35.65 12.51
CA GLU A 368 2.58 35.46 11.36
C GLU A 368 2.95 34.18 10.62
N ALA A 369 1.96 33.31 10.41
CA ALA A 369 2.17 32.05 9.71
C ALA A 369 2.64 32.30 8.28
N VAL A 370 3.69 31.57 7.86
CA VAL A 370 4.15 31.63 6.48
C VAL A 370 3.14 30.91 5.60
N VAL A 371 2.34 31.70 4.87
CA VAL A 371 1.54 31.16 3.77
C VAL A 371 2.48 31.03 2.59
N TYR A 372 2.88 29.81 2.25
CA TYR A 372 3.58 29.55 1.00
C TYR A 372 2.60 29.87 -0.14
N PRO A 373 2.78 30.99 -0.89
CA PRO A 373 1.82 31.40 -1.90
C PRO A 373 1.93 30.40 -3.05
N GLN A 374 1.06 29.37 -3.08
CA GLN A 374 1.09 28.23 -4.00
C GLN A 374 2.40 28.18 -4.80
N GLY A 375 3.52 27.88 -4.11
CA GLY A 375 4.85 27.97 -4.73
C GLY A 375 4.81 27.20 -6.04
N PRO A 376 5.41 27.72 -7.14
CA PRO A 376 5.13 27.30 -8.51
C PRO A 376 5.00 25.81 -8.51
N VAL A 377 3.74 25.34 -8.58
CA VAL A 377 3.34 23.94 -8.42
C VAL A 377 4.46 23.12 -9.05
N PRO A 378 5.34 22.45 -8.26
CA PRO A 378 6.54 21.83 -8.81
C PRO A 378 6.12 21.08 -10.06
N ASP A 379 6.89 21.08 -11.15
CA ASP A 379 6.40 20.54 -12.44
C ASP A 379 5.84 19.11 -12.31
N ALA A 380 6.25 18.36 -11.28
CA ALA A 380 5.72 17.06 -10.84
C ALA A 380 4.27 17.06 -10.28
N SER A 381 3.76 18.20 -9.85
CA SER A 381 2.41 18.47 -9.32
C SER A 381 1.52 19.26 -10.28
N LYS A 382 2.07 19.80 -11.38
CA LYS A 382 1.24 20.32 -12.49
C LYS A 382 0.44 19.15 -13.01
N LEU A 383 -0.89 19.26 -12.97
CA LEU A 383 -1.86 18.25 -13.42
C LEU A 383 -1.35 17.49 -14.66
N SER A 384 -0.63 16.40 -14.42
CA SER A 384 -0.54 15.32 -15.36
C SER A 384 -1.92 14.69 -15.28
N SER A 385 -2.82 15.20 -16.11
CA SER A 385 -4.23 14.83 -16.21
C SER A 385 -4.47 13.35 -16.53
N ALA A 386 -3.43 12.50 -16.51
CA ALA A 386 -3.44 11.16 -17.06
C ALA A 386 -3.05 10.04 -16.08
N MET A 387 -2.64 10.32 -14.84
CA MET A 387 -1.95 9.26 -14.07
C MET A 387 -2.54 8.97 -12.69
N MET A 388 -2.82 9.97 -11.87
CA MET A 388 -3.66 9.88 -10.66
C MET A 388 -4.23 11.27 -10.45
N SER A 389 -5.54 11.42 -10.24
CA SER A 389 -6.06 12.79 -10.05
C SER A 389 -5.44 13.35 -8.76
N HIS A 390 -4.52 14.30 -8.92
CA HIS A 390 -3.99 15.11 -7.81
C HIS A 390 -5.10 15.92 -7.11
N GLN A 391 -6.33 15.84 -7.64
CA GLN A 391 -7.57 16.23 -6.97
C GLN A 391 -7.88 15.43 -5.69
N VAL A 392 -6.99 14.61 -5.10
CA VAL A 392 -7.31 13.81 -3.88
C VAL A 392 -6.20 13.75 -2.82
N ASP A 393 -5.09 14.49 -2.92
CA ASP A 393 -4.09 14.49 -1.84
C ASP A 393 -4.58 15.26 -0.60
N PHE A 394 -4.63 14.57 0.56
CA PHE A 394 -5.07 15.08 1.87
C PHE A 394 -4.19 16.19 2.43
N LEU A 395 -2.93 16.26 1.98
CA LEU A 395 -1.94 17.23 2.48
C LEU A 395 -1.64 18.37 1.49
N ALA A 396 -2.30 18.40 0.32
CA ALA A 396 -1.99 19.39 -0.73
C ALA A 396 -2.16 20.85 -0.27
N ASP A 397 -3.07 21.09 0.66
CA ASP A 397 -3.44 22.38 1.23
C ASP A 397 -3.02 22.52 2.70
N ALA A 398 -2.26 21.55 3.23
CA ALA A 398 -1.87 21.52 4.64
C ALA A 398 -1.22 22.83 5.13
N SER A 399 -0.46 23.51 4.26
CA SER A 399 0.14 24.81 4.59
C SER A 399 -0.88 25.93 4.85
N SER A 400 -2.06 25.87 4.24
CA SER A 400 -3.10 26.92 4.34
C SER A 400 -4.30 26.51 5.20
N THR A 401 -4.58 25.22 5.37
CA THR A 401 -5.80 24.74 6.03
C THR A 401 -5.58 24.00 7.35
N MET A 402 -4.33 23.72 7.73
CA MET A 402 -4.05 23.03 8.99
C MET A 402 -4.38 23.93 10.20
N ASP A 403 -5.44 23.57 10.91
CA ASP A 403 -5.87 24.22 12.15
C ASP A 403 -4.86 23.95 13.29
N PHE A 404 -4.55 24.96 14.11
CA PHE A 404 -3.66 24.78 15.26
C PHE A 404 -4.29 23.90 16.36
N ARG A 405 -5.62 23.82 16.41
CA ARG A 405 -6.40 22.96 17.31
C ARG A 405 -6.47 21.50 16.87
N LEU A 406 -6.05 21.20 15.63
CA LEU A 406 -6.02 19.84 15.08
C LEU A 406 -5.38 18.84 16.06
N GLY A 407 -6.17 17.94 16.64
CA GLY A 407 -5.71 16.95 17.62
C GLY A 407 -6.16 17.21 19.06
N SER A 408 -6.67 18.40 19.40
CA SER A 408 -7.14 18.71 20.76
C SER A 408 -8.25 17.76 21.23
N GLY A 409 -9.14 17.33 20.32
CA GLY A 409 -10.18 16.35 20.63
C GLY A 409 -9.61 15.00 21.08
N PHE A 410 -8.50 14.56 20.48
CA PHE A 410 -7.82 13.32 20.92
C PHE A 410 -7.05 13.52 22.23
N GLU A 411 -6.49 14.69 22.48
CA GLU A 411 -5.88 15.00 23.78
C GLU A 411 -6.91 14.92 24.91
N CYS A 412 -8.11 15.47 24.69
CA CYS A 412 -9.23 15.35 25.63
C CYS A 412 -9.66 13.89 25.81
N ALA A 413 -9.79 13.12 24.73
CA ALA A 413 -10.11 11.69 24.79
C ALA A 413 -9.07 10.88 25.60
N LEU A 414 -7.78 11.17 25.41
CA LEU A 414 -6.70 10.54 26.17
C LEU A 414 -6.75 10.91 27.65
N LYS A 415 -6.94 12.20 27.97
CA LYS A 415 -7.08 12.68 29.37
C LYS A 415 -8.28 12.04 30.08
N ALA A 416 -9.37 11.82 29.35
CA ALA A 416 -10.57 11.16 29.85
C ALA A 416 -10.45 9.62 29.95
N ASN A 417 -9.30 9.04 29.55
CA ASN A 417 -9.05 7.59 29.56
C ASN A 417 -10.11 6.77 28.79
N VAL A 418 -10.72 7.35 27.74
CA VAL A 418 -11.72 6.63 26.93
C VAL A 418 -11.09 5.76 25.83
N VAL A 419 -9.80 5.95 25.55
CA VAL A 419 -9.06 5.20 24.54
C VAL A 419 -8.37 3.99 25.16
N HIS A 420 -8.59 2.81 24.58
CA HIS A 420 -7.98 1.56 25.07
C HIS A 420 -6.43 1.62 25.06
N PRO A 421 -5.72 1.10 26.09
CA PRO A 421 -4.30 1.41 26.31
C PRO A 421 -3.32 1.15 25.13
N PRO A 422 -3.42 0.03 24.38
CA PRO A 422 -2.61 -0.20 23.19
C PRO A 422 -2.77 0.91 22.13
N LEU A 423 -3.98 1.42 21.93
CA LEU A 423 -4.23 2.53 21.00
C LEU A 423 -3.85 3.88 21.61
N ALA A 424 -4.01 4.05 22.92
CA ALA A 424 -3.67 5.30 23.59
C ALA A 424 -2.20 5.68 23.37
N SER A 425 -1.28 4.70 23.45
CA SER A 425 0.14 4.93 23.15
C SER A 425 0.38 5.37 21.69
N ILE A 426 -0.28 4.70 20.74
CA ILE A 426 -0.16 5.01 19.31
C ILE A 426 -0.75 6.40 19.01
N LEU A 427 -1.86 6.75 19.64
CA LEU A 427 -2.53 8.03 19.49
C LEU A 427 -1.69 9.17 20.07
N SER A 428 -1.04 8.97 21.21
CA SER A 428 -0.09 9.93 21.78
C SER A 428 1.06 10.21 20.82
N ASP A 429 1.65 9.15 20.25
CA ASP A 429 2.73 9.29 19.26
C ASP A 429 2.27 10.00 17.98
N LEU A 430 1.01 9.77 17.59
CA LEU A 430 0.39 10.44 16.46
C LEU A 430 0.13 11.93 16.73
N LEU A 431 -0.17 12.32 17.97
CA LEU A 431 -0.27 13.73 18.38
C LEU A 431 1.08 14.45 18.33
N ASP A 432 2.17 13.77 18.68
CA ASP A 432 3.52 14.32 18.50
C ASP A 432 3.85 14.50 17.01
N VAL A 433 3.52 13.53 16.16
CA VAL A 433 3.66 13.66 14.70
C VAL A 433 2.83 14.81 14.16
N LEU A 434 1.60 14.99 14.64
CA LEU A 434 0.75 16.13 14.29
C LEU A 434 1.36 17.47 14.70
N THR A 435 1.97 17.53 15.88
CA THR A 435 2.63 18.73 16.38
C THR A 435 3.79 19.11 15.46
N VAL A 436 4.64 18.14 15.11
CA VAL A 436 5.74 18.38 14.17
C VAL A 436 5.22 18.68 12.77
N ALA A 437 4.11 18.07 12.33
CA ALA A 437 3.47 18.42 11.07
C ALA A 437 3.05 19.90 11.02
N LYS A 438 2.34 20.39 12.05
CA LYS A 438 2.00 21.81 12.15
C LYS A 438 3.24 22.68 12.02
N TYR A 439 4.32 22.33 12.71
CA TYR A 439 5.57 23.06 12.63
C TYR A 439 6.19 23.04 11.23
N VAL A 440 6.27 21.85 10.60
CA VAL A 440 6.79 21.65 9.24
C VAL A 440 6.05 22.51 8.23
N TRP A 441 4.71 22.50 8.24
CA TRP A 441 3.91 23.22 7.24
C TRP A 441 3.70 24.71 7.53
N ARG A 442 3.84 25.15 8.78
CA ARG A 442 3.49 26.54 9.20
C ARG A 442 4.71 27.42 9.47
N THR A 443 5.90 26.85 9.58
CA THR A 443 7.13 27.60 9.89
C THR A 443 8.16 27.51 8.74
N PRO A 444 8.97 28.56 8.54
CA PRO A 444 10.12 28.51 7.63
C PRO A 444 11.38 27.91 8.31
N ASN A 445 11.36 27.76 9.64
CA ASN A 445 12.45 27.24 10.45
C ASN A 445 12.46 25.70 10.50
N ALA A 446 11.46 25.07 9.89
CA ALA A 446 11.44 23.63 9.75
C ALA A 446 12.67 23.15 8.99
N THR A 447 13.30 22.09 9.49
CA THR A 447 14.46 21.48 8.87
C THR A 447 14.06 20.25 8.08
N ARG A 448 14.95 19.77 7.21
CA ARG A 448 14.76 18.49 6.52
C ARG A 448 14.67 17.32 7.51
N GLU A 449 15.39 17.40 8.63
CA GLU A 449 15.36 16.36 9.67
C GLU A 449 13.99 16.28 10.36
N ASP A 450 13.32 17.40 10.61
CA ASP A 450 11.96 17.41 11.17
C ASP A 450 10.96 16.74 10.21
N ALA A 451 11.06 17.06 8.92
CA ALA A 451 10.21 16.45 7.88
C ALA A 451 10.49 14.96 7.72
N ASP A 452 11.77 14.55 7.67
CA ASP A 452 12.16 13.15 7.56
C ASP A 452 11.73 12.34 8.81
N TRP A 453 11.87 12.92 10.00
CA TRP A 453 11.37 12.34 11.26
C TRP A 453 9.85 12.15 11.20
N MET A 454 9.10 13.21 10.87
CA MET A 454 7.64 13.18 10.77
C MET A 454 7.15 12.12 9.79
N CYS A 455 7.69 12.10 8.56
CA CYS A 455 7.31 11.13 7.53
C CYS A 455 7.65 9.69 7.94
N THR A 456 8.78 9.47 8.59
CA THR A 456 9.19 8.12 9.02
C THR A 456 8.39 7.65 10.23
N ARG A 457 8.14 8.53 11.21
CA ARG A 457 7.32 8.24 12.38
C ARG A 457 5.85 7.98 11.99
N ALA A 458 5.29 8.73 11.05
CA ALA A 458 3.94 8.48 10.53
C ALA A 458 3.81 7.09 9.88
N ARG A 459 4.82 6.63 9.14
CA ARG A 459 4.87 5.26 8.60
C ARG A 459 4.97 4.21 9.71
N ALA A 460 5.78 4.47 10.74
CA ALA A 460 5.88 3.59 11.91
C ALA A 460 4.54 3.47 12.66
N ILE A 461 3.79 4.57 12.79
CA ILE A 461 2.44 4.59 13.35
C ILE A 461 1.48 3.76 12.51
N CYS A 462 1.51 3.90 11.17
CA CYS A 462 0.72 3.07 10.27
C CYS A 462 0.98 1.58 10.50
N TYR A 463 2.26 1.19 10.59
CA TYR A 463 2.64 -0.18 10.92
C TYR A 463 2.08 -0.60 12.29
N ARG A 464 2.23 0.21 13.34
CA ARG A 464 1.72 -0.11 14.68
C ARG A 464 0.21 -0.30 14.72
N LEU A 465 -0.54 0.51 13.96
CA LEU A 465 -1.99 0.34 13.80
C LEU A 465 -2.34 -1.00 13.12
N LEU A 466 -1.51 -1.47 12.18
CA LEU A 466 -1.69 -2.79 11.54
C LEU A 466 -1.26 -3.94 12.45
N ALA A 467 -0.26 -3.73 13.29
CA ALA A 467 0.28 -4.73 14.20
C ALA A 467 -0.59 -4.97 15.43
N VAL A 468 -1.50 -4.04 15.78
CA VAL A 468 -2.56 -4.30 16.75
C VAL A 468 -3.46 -5.39 16.18
N PRO A 469 -3.53 -6.58 16.81
CA PRO A 469 -4.31 -7.69 16.29
C PRO A 469 -5.76 -7.28 16.08
N ALA A 470 -6.30 -7.55 14.89
CA ALA A 470 -7.72 -7.39 14.64
C ALA A 470 -8.49 -8.23 15.65
N GLN A 471 -9.30 -7.59 16.49
CA GLN A 471 -10.02 -8.27 17.56
C GLN A 471 -11.34 -8.89 17.07
N LEU A 472 -11.67 -8.75 15.78
CA LEU A 472 -12.86 -9.30 15.11
C LEU A 472 -12.46 -10.53 14.26
N PRO A 473 -13.25 -11.62 14.22
CA PRO A 473 -14.72 -11.62 14.19
C PRO A 473 -15.33 -12.57 15.24
N PHE A 474 -14.89 -12.49 16.50
CA PHE A 474 -15.45 -13.39 17.51
C PHE A 474 -16.84 -12.88 17.94
N PRO A 475 -17.88 -13.75 17.95
CA PRO A 475 -19.24 -13.37 18.35
C PRO A 475 -19.35 -12.88 19.80
N GLU A 476 -18.31 -13.09 20.62
CA GLU A 476 -18.19 -12.60 22.00
C GLU A 476 -17.37 -11.30 22.11
N THR A 477 -17.29 -10.53 21.03
CA THR A 477 -16.52 -9.28 21.04
C THR A 477 -17.20 -8.26 21.95
N SER A 478 -16.48 -7.86 23.01
CA SER A 478 -16.96 -6.84 23.94
C SER A 478 -17.19 -5.50 23.22
N THR A 479 -18.11 -4.69 23.73
CA THR A 479 -18.33 -3.34 23.20
C THR A 479 -17.04 -2.50 23.18
N VAL A 480 -16.18 -2.66 24.19
CA VAL A 480 -14.86 -2.00 24.28
C VAL A 480 -13.96 -2.42 23.11
N THR A 481 -13.95 -3.71 22.79
CA THR A 481 -13.23 -4.27 21.64
C THR A 481 -13.72 -3.69 20.32
N ALA A 482 -15.04 -3.61 20.11
CA ALA A 482 -15.60 -3.04 18.88
C ALA A 482 -15.26 -1.56 18.71
N LYS A 483 -15.37 -0.76 19.79
CA LYS A 483 -14.96 0.66 19.79
C LYS A 483 -13.47 0.82 19.49
N THR A 484 -12.64 0.00 20.12
CA THR A 484 -11.18 -0.03 19.90
C THR A 484 -10.87 -0.31 18.43
N GLU A 485 -11.50 -1.32 17.84
CA GLU A 485 -11.30 -1.67 16.44
C GLU A 485 -11.80 -0.57 15.48
N ALA A 486 -12.97 0.01 15.75
CA ALA A 486 -13.50 1.11 14.94
C ALA A 486 -12.56 2.33 14.97
N LEU A 487 -12.07 2.71 16.15
CA LEU A 487 -11.10 3.80 16.30
C LEU A 487 -9.78 3.47 15.59
N ARG A 488 -9.26 2.24 15.74
CA ARG A 488 -8.04 1.78 15.06
C ARG A 488 -8.15 1.91 13.54
N ILE A 489 -9.26 1.46 12.96
CA ILE A 489 -9.47 1.51 11.50
C ILE A 489 -9.65 2.96 11.03
N ALA A 490 -10.37 3.80 11.78
CA ALA A 490 -10.52 5.22 11.45
C ALA A 490 -9.17 5.95 11.47
N LEU A 491 -8.35 5.74 12.50
CA LEU A 491 -6.98 6.26 12.56
C LEU A 491 -6.13 5.75 11.38
N LEU A 492 -6.24 4.46 11.05
CA LEU A 492 -5.53 3.88 9.91
C LEU A 492 -5.94 4.57 8.60
N LEU A 493 -7.24 4.77 8.34
CA LEU A 493 -7.74 5.45 7.14
C LEU A 493 -7.15 6.86 7.00
N VAL A 494 -7.12 7.64 8.09
CA VAL A 494 -6.56 8.99 8.07
C VAL A 494 -5.04 8.97 7.89
N VAL A 495 -4.31 8.16 8.67
CA VAL A 495 -2.84 8.07 8.56
C VAL A 495 -2.43 7.61 7.15
N LEU A 496 -3.17 6.68 6.54
CA LEU A 496 -2.95 6.27 5.16
C LEU A 496 -3.15 7.40 4.18
N ARG A 497 -4.20 8.20 4.34
CA ARG A 497 -4.46 9.39 3.50
C ARG A 497 -3.35 10.42 3.64
N CYS A 498 -2.72 10.55 4.81
CA CYS A 498 -1.60 11.45 5.03
C CYS A 498 -0.26 10.91 4.49
N THR A 499 -0.06 9.59 4.50
CA THR A 499 1.26 9.00 4.19
C THR A 499 1.36 8.40 2.80
N ASN A 500 0.25 7.93 2.21
CA ASN A 500 0.28 7.07 1.05
C ASN A 500 -0.52 7.65 -0.12
N ARG A 501 0.07 7.68 -1.32
CA ARG A 501 -0.63 8.17 -2.53
C ARG A 501 -1.72 7.20 -3.00
N MET A 502 -1.56 5.93 -2.68
CA MET A 502 -2.46 4.85 -3.05
C MET A 502 -3.58 4.64 -2.03
N SER A 503 -3.72 5.53 -1.04
CA SER A 503 -4.72 5.43 0.02
C SER A 503 -6.15 5.30 -0.49
N PHE A 504 -6.48 5.86 -1.67
CA PHE A 504 -7.81 5.74 -2.27
C PHE A 504 -8.18 4.28 -2.57
N ARG A 505 -7.20 3.47 -3.01
CA ARG A 505 -7.41 2.05 -3.30
C ARG A 505 -7.64 1.27 -2.01
N SER A 506 -6.91 1.60 -0.96
CA SER A 506 -7.04 0.98 0.35
C SER A 506 -8.23 1.48 1.16
N ALA A 507 -8.85 2.61 0.79
CA ALA A 507 -9.93 3.21 1.55
C ALA A 507 -11.19 2.32 1.57
N GLN A 508 -11.60 1.80 0.41
CA GLN A 508 -12.84 1.01 0.27
C GLN A 508 -12.86 -0.26 1.15
N PRO A 509 -11.85 -1.17 1.12
CA PRO A 509 -11.87 -2.36 1.98
C PRO A 509 -11.81 -2.00 3.48
N ASN A 510 -11.08 -0.95 3.86
CA ASN A 510 -10.98 -0.54 5.26
C ASN A 510 -12.23 0.18 5.76
N MET A 511 -12.89 0.97 4.92
CA MET A 511 -14.21 1.57 5.21
C MET A 511 -15.25 0.49 5.48
N ARG A 512 -15.28 -0.60 4.69
CA ARG A 512 -16.17 -1.75 4.94
C ARG A 512 -15.84 -2.47 6.25
N ARG A 513 -14.55 -2.59 6.61
CA ARG A 513 -14.16 -3.12 7.92
C ARG A 513 -14.62 -2.21 9.05
N LEU A 514 -14.51 -0.88 8.88
CA LEU A 514 -14.99 0.09 9.85
C LEU A 514 -16.51 -0.03 10.07
N GLN A 515 -17.28 -0.10 8.98
CA GLN A 515 -18.72 -0.31 9.03
C GLN A 515 -19.08 -1.60 9.80
N ARG A 516 -18.37 -2.70 9.52
CA ARG A 516 -18.56 -3.97 10.24
C ARG A 516 -18.24 -3.84 11.73
N ALA A 517 -17.12 -3.21 12.08
CA ALA A 517 -16.73 -3.00 13.47
C ALA A 517 -17.77 -2.20 14.26
N LEU A 518 -18.33 -1.15 13.64
CA LEU A 518 -19.41 -0.35 14.23
C LEU A 518 -20.73 -1.12 14.37
N SER A 519 -21.04 -2.00 13.41
CA SER A 519 -22.30 -2.75 13.37
C SER A 519 -22.38 -3.91 14.35
N LEU A 520 -21.24 -4.51 14.74
CA LEU A 520 -21.22 -5.75 15.54
C LEU A 520 -21.79 -5.60 16.96
N CYS A 521 -21.72 -4.40 17.54
CA CYS A 521 -22.20 -4.14 18.91
C CYS A 521 -23.23 -3.00 18.97
N SER A 522 -23.84 -2.63 17.84
CA SER A 522 -24.74 -1.47 17.73
C SER A 522 -24.17 -0.19 18.34
N ILE A 523 -22.84 -0.02 18.24
CA ILE A 523 -22.12 1.18 18.71
C ILE A 523 -22.11 2.30 17.66
N ASP A 524 -22.86 2.10 16.57
CA ASP A 524 -22.94 3.01 15.44
C ASP A 524 -23.76 4.27 15.74
N THR A 525 -24.46 4.30 16.89
CA THR A 525 -25.30 5.44 17.29
C THR A 525 -25.00 6.00 18.68
N ASP A 526 -24.39 5.24 19.61
CA ASP A 526 -24.07 5.74 20.94
C ASP A 526 -22.86 5.00 21.54
N TRP A 527 -21.84 5.74 21.95
CA TRP A 527 -20.69 5.20 22.69
C TRP A 527 -20.86 5.32 24.20
N SER A 528 -21.78 6.11 24.71
CA SER A 528 -21.89 6.38 26.14
C SER A 528 -22.69 5.32 26.90
N SER A 529 -23.56 4.53 26.25
CA SER A 529 -24.47 3.57 26.89
C SER A 529 -23.84 2.21 27.28
N SER A 530 -22.53 2.04 27.12
CA SER A 530 -21.85 0.78 27.44
C SER A 530 -21.42 0.72 28.92
N GLY A 531 -22.34 0.33 29.82
CA GLY A 531 -21.93 -0.31 31.08
C GLY A 531 -21.95 0.52 32.36
N SER A 532 -22.91 1.43 32.56
CA SER A 532 -23.29 1.81 33.92
C SER A 532 -24.08 0.67 34.59
N SER A 533 -23.37 -0.39 34.97
CA SER A 533 -23.83 -1.29 36.02
C SER A 533 -24.00 -0.47 37.31
N SER A 534 -25.24 -0.41 37.77
CA SER A 534 -25.73 -0.07 39.11
C SER A 534 -24.79 0.74 40.01
N PRO A 535 -25.14 1.99 40.37
CA PRO A 535 -24.37 2.77 41.34
C PRO A 535 -24.33 2.01 42.65
N THR A 536 -23.17 1.44 42.97
CA THR A 536 -22.91 0.86 44.29
C THR A 536 -22.75 2.04 45.24
N ARG A 537 -23.88 2.46 45.83
CA ARG A 537 -23.94 3.45 46.91
C ARG A 537 -23.04 2.98 48.04
N GLY A 538 -21.98 3.72 48.32
CA GLY A 538 -21.25 3.57 49.59
C GLY A 538 -19.79 4.00 49.49
N SER A 539 -19.52 5.30 49.59
CA SER A 539 -18.37 5.87 50.30
C SER A 539 -18.30 7.38 50.03
N ASP A 540 -18.69 8.17 51.03
CA ASP A 540 -18.66 9.64 51.02
C ASP A 540 -17.21 10.16 51.05
N SER A 541 -16.56 10.30 49.88
CA SER A 541 -15.27 10.99 49.77
C SER A 541 -15.43 12.38 49.14
N PRO A 542 -15.23 13.48 49.88
CA PRO A 542 -15.51 14.85 49.45
C PRO A 542 -14.34 15.51 48.69
N HIS A 543 -13.89 14.90 47.59
CA HIS A 543 -12.94 15.53 46.66
C HIS A 543 -13.49 15.50 45.22
N ASN A 544 -14.59 16.24 45.00
CA ASN A 544 -15.15 16.50 43.67
C ASN A 544 -14.35 17.63 42.98
N VAL A 545 -13.20 17.29 42.41
CA VAL A 545 -12.68 18.06 41.27
C VAL A 545 -13.57 17.67 40.09
N SER A 546 -14.32 18.63 39.57
CA SER A 546 -15.12 18.45 38.35
C SER A 546 -14.16 18.18 37.18
N THR A 547 -13.76 16.92 37.02
CA THR A 547 -13.21 16.45 35.75
C THR A 547 -14.32 16.63 34.73
N GLU A 548 -14.15 17.61 33.84
CA GLU A 548 -15.00 17.80 32.67
C GLU A 548 -15.22 16.43 32.01
N THR A 549 -16.46 15.95 32.08
CA THR A 549 -16.84 14.66 31.52
C THR A 549 -16.76 14.76 30.00
N TYR A 550 -15.72 14.18 29.41
CA TYR A 550 -15.58 14.08 27.96
C TYR A 550 -16.71 13.22 27.36
N ASP A 551 -17.41 13.74 26.34
CA ASP A 551 -18.45 13.00 25.64
C ASP A 551 -17.84 12.06 24.59
N GLN A 552 -17.94 10.75 24.81
CA GLN A 552 -17.44 9.73 23.88
C GLN A 552 -18.10 9.80 22.50
N ASN A 553 -19.28 10.43 22.38
CA ASN A 553 -19.99 10.58 21.11
C ASN A 553 -19.31 11.57 20.16
N GLU A 554 -18.47 12.49 20.65
CA GLU A 554 -17.62 13.30 19.77
C GLU A 554 -16.64 12.43 18.97
N LEU A 555 -16.00 11.48 19.66
CA LEU A 555 -15.06 10.54 19.03
C LEU A 555 -15.79 9.61 18.05
N LEU A 556 -16.99 9.13 18.41
CA LEU A 556 -17.85 8.38 17.49
C LEU A 556 -18.18 9.20 16.24
N LEU A 557 -18.58 10.46 16.39
CA LEU A 557 -18.92 11.31 15.25
C LEU A 557 -17.70 11.49 14.35
N TRP A 558 -16.50 11.72 14.89
CA TRP A 558 -15.27 11.78 14.08
C TRP A 558 -14.99 10.47 13.33
N VAL A 559 -15.20 9.31 13.98
CA VAL A 559 -15.07 7.98 13.34
C VAL A 559 -16.05 7.82 12.19
N LEU A 560 -17.32 8.19 12.38
CA LEU A 560 -18.36 8.14 11.35
C LEU A 560 -18.07 9.08 10.19
N MET A 561 -17.59 10.29 10.46
CA MET A 561 -17.19 11.26 9.44
C MET A 561 -15.99 10.77 8.61
N THR A 562 -15.04 10.09 9.25
CA THR A 562 -13.90 9.45 8.56
C THR A 562 -14.37 8.32 7.64
N GLY A 563 -15.33 7.51 8.10
CA GLY A 563 -15.97 6.48 7.30
C GLY A 563 -16.76 7.05 6.13
N LEU A 564 -17.57 8.09 6.35
CA LEU A 564 -18.34 8.80 5.33
C LEU A 564 -17.44 9.34 4.22
N PHE A 565 -16.35 10.04 4.60
CA PHE A 565 -15.35 10.53 3.66
C PHE A 565 -14.72 9.39 2.83
N SER A 566 -14.49 8.23 3.46
CA SER A 566 -13.90 7.07 2.78
C SER A 566 -14.91 6.30 1.93
N ALA A 567 -16.21 6.55 2.10
CA ALA A 567 -17.31 5.92 1.38
C ALA A 567 -17.86 6.77 0.23
N GLU A 568 -17.25 7.92 -0.09
CA GLU A 568 -17.73 8.82 -1.15
C GLU A 568 -17.88 8.10 -2.49
N GLY A 569 -19.11 8.11 -3.04
CA GLY A 569 -19.47 7.42 -4.28
C GLY A 569 -19.70 5.91 -4.15
N GLU A 570 -19.59 5.36 -2.95
CA GLU A 570 -19.83 3.95 -2.64
C GLU A 570 -21.23 3.73 -2.05
N THR A 571 -21.70 2.49 -2.06
CA THR A 571 -23.03 2.13 -1.51
C THR A 571 -23.16 2.39 0.00
N GLU A 572 -22.04 2.40 0.70
CA GLU A 572 -21.93 2.61 2.13
C GLU A 572 -22.01 4.09 2.54
N GLU A 573 -21.94 5.04 1.59
CA GLU A 573 -21.98 6.49 1.87
C GLU A 573 -23.23 6.86 2.69
N LEU A 574 -24.40 6.39 2.24
CA LEU A 574 -25.68 6.65 2.92
C LEU A 574 -25.73 6.03 4.31
N TRP A 575 -25.09 4.88 4.52
CA TRP A 575 -25.05 4.21 5.82
C TRP A 575 -24.32 5.09 6.85
N PHE A 576 -23.15 5.61 6.51
CA PHE A 576 -22.37 6.50 7.38
C PHE A 576 -23.06 7.85 7.58
N LEU A 577 -23.61 8.42 6.51
CA LEU A 577 -24.32 9.70 6.54
C LEU A 577 -25.46 9.70 7.56
N MET A 578 -26.35 8.71 7.50
CA MET A 578 -27.51 8.63 8.39
C MET A 578 -27.11 8.54 9.88
N ARG A 579 -26.00 7.87 10.19
CA ARG A 579 -25.47 7.71 11.54
C ARG A 579 -24.74 8.95 12.03
N ALA A 580 -23.91 9.55 11.19
CA ALA A 580 -23.23 10.79 11.50
C ALA A 580 -24.25 11.90 11.82
N THR A 581 -25.31 12.03 11.00
CA THR A 581 -26.41 12.97 11.26
C THR A 581 -27.12 12.65 12.58
N TYR A 582 -27.43 11.37 12.85
CA TYR A 582 -28.07 10.97 14.10
C TYR A 582 -27.24 11.34 15.34
N VAL A 583 -25.94 11.00 15.34
CA VAL A 583 -25.04 11.28 16.47
C VAL A 583 -24.87 12.79 16.67
N ALA A 584 -24.65 13.54 15.58
CA ALA A 584 -24.53 14.99 15.63
C ALA A 584 -25.78 15.66 16.22
N GLU A 585 -26.97 15.28 15.75
CA GLU A 585 -28.24 15.87 16.19
C GLU A 585 -28.63 15.45 17.61
N ARG A 586 -28.61 14.13 17.88
CA ARG A 586 -29.24 13.56 19.08
C ARG A 586 -28.32 13.52 20.30
N HIS A 587 -27.03 13.30 20.08
CA HIS A 587 -26.08 13.16 21.18
C HIS A 587 -25.30 14.45 21.42
N LEU A 588 -24.92 15.18 20.37
CA LEU A 588 -24.07 16.37 20.49
C LEU A 588 -24.81 17.70 20.33
N GLY A 589 -26.09 17.68 19.93
CA GLY A 589 -26.90 18.89 19.75
C GLY A 589 -26.39 19.82 18.63
N ILE A 590 -25.60 19.30 17.69
CA ILE A 590 -25.10 20.05 16.53
C ILE A 590 -26.24 20.18 15.52
N LYS A 591 -26.59 21.41 15.16
CA LYS A 591 -27.76 21.71 14.31
C LYS A 591 -27.42 22.17 12.89
N ASP A 592 -26.18 22.58 12.66
CA ASP A 592 -25.76 23.20 11.42
C ASP A 592 -24.35 22.79 10.97
N VAL A 593 -23.97 23.27 9.78
CA VAL A 593 -22.67 23.00 9.16
C VAL A 593 -21.53 23.60 9.99
N ASP A 594 -21.73 24.74 10.64
CA ASP A 594 -20.68 25.46 11.34
C ASP A 594 -20.31 24.76 12.66
N GLY A 595 -21.30 24.28 13.42
CA GLY A 595 -21.06 23.44 14.59
C GLY A 595 -20.33 22.14 14.24
N LEU A 596 -20.65 21.55 13.08
CA LEU A 596 -19.94 20.35 12.60
C LEU A 596 -18.49 20.68 12.17
N LYS A 597 -18.25 21.81 11.51
CA LYS A 597 -16.90 22.28 11.17
C LYS A 597 -16.07 22.53 12.43
N GLU A 598 -16.66 23.17 13.42
CA GLU A 598 -16.01 23.49 14.69
C GLU A 598 -15.63 22.23 15.47
N MET A 599 -16.52 21.24 15.54
CA MET A 599 -16.19 19.94 16.13
C MET A 599 -15.07 19.25 15.35
N MET A 600 -15.21 19.13 14.02
CA MET A 600 -14.24 18.41 13.20
C MET A 600 -12.84 19.04 13.24
N ALA A 601 -12.73 20.36 13.38
CA ALA A 601 -11.46 21.09 13.47
C ALA A 601 -10.58 20.68 14.68
N GLN A 602 -11.19 20.09 15.72
CA GLN A 602 -10.48 19.58 16.90
C GLN A 602 -9.86 18.20 16.68
N TYR A 603 -10.31 17.48 15.66
CA TYR A 603 -9.81 16.15 15.28
C TYR A 603 -9.12 16.21 13.92
N PHE A 604 -8.70 15.05 13.38
CA PHE A 604 -8.11 14.99 12.03
C PHE A 604 -9.11 15.43 10.97
N TYR A 605 -8.99 16.70 10.55
CA TYR A 605 -9.83 17.33 9.56
C TYR A 605 -9.00 18.04 8.48
N SER A 606 -9.18 17.65 7.23
CA SER A 606 -8.72 18.39 6.05
C SER A 606 -9.90 19.11 5.45
N LYS A 607 -9.90 20.44 5.50
CA LYS A 607 -10.98 21.27 4.97
C LYS A 607 -11.24 20.94 3.50
N THR A 608 -10.22 20.91 2.66
CA THR A 608 -10.43 20.64 1.21
C THR A 608 -10.94 19.24 0.90
N ARG A 609 -10.67 18.23 1.75
CA ARG A 609 -11.08 16.85 1.48
C ARG A 609 -12.38 16.45 2.14
N GLN A 610 -12.59 16.89 3.36
CA GLN A 610 -13.74 16.47 4.16
C GLN A 610 -14.87 17.50 4.16
N GLU A 611 -14.69 18.70 3.56
CA GLU A 611 -15.75 19.71 3.48
C GLU A 611 -17.00 19.21 2.76
N ARG A 612 -16.88 18.38 1.71
CA ARG A 612 -18.05 17.77 1.09
C ARG A 612 -18.85 16.94 2.09
N SER A 613 -18.20 16.04 2.83
CA SER A 613 -18.86 15.20 3.83
C SER A 613 -19.52 16.02 4.94
N VAL A 614 -18.84 17.09 5.39
CA VAL A 614 -19.36 18.03 6.39
C VAL A 614 -20.60 18.78 5.87
N ILE A 615 -20.56 19.28 4.63
CA ILE A 615 -21.69 19.96 4.00
C ILE A 615 -22.88 19.01 3.86
N VAL A 616 -22.64 17.78 3.39
CA VAL A 616 -23.72 16.79 3.20
C VAL A 616 -24.40 16.45 4.53
N VAL A 617 -23.65 16.23 5.60
CA VAL A 617 -24.24 15.99 6.94
C VAL A 617 -25.00 17.24 7.42
N GLY A 618 -24.42 18.42 7.27
CA GLY A 618 -25.08 19.67 7.68
C GLY A 618 -26.39 19.95 6.93
N LEU A 619 -26.46 19.67 5.63
CA LEU A 619 -27.71 19.77 4.86
C LEU A 619 -28.77 18.78 5.38
N HIS A 620 -28.35 17.58 5.77
CA HIS A 620 -29.26 16.60 6.38
C HIS A 620 -29.75 17.04 7.76
N LEU A 621 -28.91 17.70 8.57
CA LEU A 621 -29.33 18.30 9.85
C LEU A 621 -30.39 19.38 9.64
N SER A 622 -30.16 20.30 8.70
CA SER A 622 -31.11 21.39 8.40
C SER A 622 -32.43 20.93 7.78
N SER A 623 -32.46 19.75 7.15
CA SER A 623 -33.70 19.20 6.57
C SER A 623 -34.67 18.62 7.61
N ARG A 624 -34.21 18.40 8.84
CA ARG A 624 -34.96 17.74 9.92
C ARG A 624 -35.42 18.70 11.02
N SER A 625 -34.74 19.83 11.16
CA SER A 625 -35.18 20.98 11.96
C SER A 625 -36.38 21.64 11.32
#